data_AF-A0A239GZP9-F1
#
_entry.id   AF-A0A239GZP9-F1
#
_cell.length_a   1.000
_cell.length_b   1.000
_cell.length_c   1.000
_cell.angle_alpha   90.00
_cell.angle_beta   90.00
_cell.angle_gamma   90.00
#
_symmetry.space_group_name_H-M   'P 1'
#
loop_
_entity.id
_entity.type
_entity.pdbx_description
1 polymer ?
#
loop_
_entity_poly.entity_id
_entity_poly.type
_entity_poly.pdbx_seq_one_letter_code
_entity_poly.pdbx_strand_id
1 'polypeptide(L)'
;MLLSLEPRGQQSRAMLWFSPLLAAALTLLCGSLLFLLLGHDPLLTLHTLLIAPLSDWYGVSELLVKALPILLCALGLAVAYHARIWNIGAEGQLLLGALAGSAVAVHIIDWESRWALVLVISAGVAAGAAWAGLTAWLRTQFNANEILTSIMLNYIALNLLLYCVHGPLKDPEGYNFPESAMFGDFSRLPLLSEEGRVHAGLYFALLALVAVWVLLQKSFLGFQIKVLGLDRRAAGFVGFREKRLVWFALLVSGALAGLAGVGEVAGPIGQLVPQVSPGYGYAAITVAFLGRLNPLGILCASLLMALLYLGGETAQMAMNLPQAITQLFQGMMLFFLLACDVLILYRPRLKWKWTKRTATQDALA
;
A
#
# COMPACT_ATOMS: atom_id res chain seq x y z
N MET A 1 11.45 24.53 27.40
CA MET A 1 10.93 24.03 26.10
C MET A 1 9.61 24.75 25.82
N LEU A 2 9.52 25.46 24.68
CA LEU A 2 8.34 26.27 24.29
C LEU A 2 7.12 25.41 23.92
N LEU A 3 7.36 24.18 23.45
CA LEU A 3 6.36 23.14 23.25
C LEU A 3 6.57 22.01 24.27
N SER A 4 5.54 21.68 25.03
CA SER A 4 5.49 20.50 25.89
C SER A 4 4.35 19.60 25.42
N LEU A 5 4.65 18.33 25.14
CA LEU A 5 3.65 17.32 24.81
C LEU A 5 3.19 16.64 26.09
N GLU A 6 1.96 16.93 26.51
CA GLU A 6 1.34 16.23 27.65
C GLU A 6 0.57 15.01 27.12
N PRO A 7 0.84 13.79 27.62
CA PRO A 7 0.08 12.62 27.23
C PRO A 7 -1.39 12.77 27.63
N ARG A 8 -2.32 12.45 26.73
CA ARG A 8 -3.76 12.42 27.01
C ARG A 8 -4.11 11.12 27.71
N GLY A 9 -4.84 11.20 28.82
CA GLY A 9 -5.39 10.01 29.51
C GLY A 9 -6.49 9.29 28.72
N GLN A 10 -7.12 9.94 27.74
CA GLN A 10 -8.06 9.32 26.79
C GLN A 10 -7.82 9.84 25.37
N GLN A 11 -7.90 8.94 24.38
CA GLN A 11 -7.78 9.28 22.97
C GLN A 11 -8.87 10.27 22.55
N SER A 12 -8.51 11.31 21.82
CA SER A 12 -9.48 12.30 21.35
C SER A 12 -10.25 11.76 20.14
N ARG A 13 -11.56 11.52 20.32
CA ARG A 13 -12.46 11.13 19.22
C ARG A 13 -12.48 12.14 18.08
N ALA A 14 -12.34 13.43 18.37
CA ALA A 14 -12.25 14.46 17.33
C ALA A 14 -10.94 14.34 16.53
N MET A 15 -9.77 14.27 17.19
CA MET A 15 -8.49 14.13 16.49
C MET A 15 -8.36 12.79 15.76
N LEU A 16 -9.14 11.78 16.16
CA LEU A 16 -9.28 10.58 15.35
C LEU A 16 -9.82 10.95 13.95
N TRP A 17 -10.91 11.68 13.79
CA TRP A 17 -11.39 12.02 12.44
C TRP A 17 -10.57 13.13 11.76
N PHE A 18 -10.07 14.10 12.53
CA PHE A 18 -9.36 15.25 11.97
C PHE A 18 -7.90 14.99 11.61
N SER A 19 -7.19 14.03 12.24
CA SER A 19 -5.76 13.79 11.94
C SER A 19 -5.50 13.44 10.46
N PRO A 20 -6.22 12.48 9.84
CA PRO A 20 -6.09 12.19 8.41
C PRO A 20 -6.33 13.41 7.50
N LEU A 21 -7.37 14.20 7.81
CA LEU A 21 -7.73 15.40 7.04
C LEU A 21 -6.68 16.50 7.18
N LEU A 22 -6.15 16.69 8.39
CA LEU A 22 -5.08 17.65 8.67
C LEU A 22 -3.79 17.23 7.95
N ALA A 23 -3.44 15.95 7.97
CA ALA A 23 -2.29 15.42 7.26
C ALA A 23 -2.41 15.62 5.74
N ALA A 24 -3.58 15.34 5.16
CA ALA A 24 -3.85 15.62 3.75
C ALA A 24 -3.74 17.12 3.45
N ALA A 25 -4.33 17.99 4.28
CA ALA A 25 -4.24 19.44 4.10
C ALA A 25 -2.80 19.96 4.18
N LEU A 26 -2.00 19.49 5.16
CA LEU A 26 -0.59 19.86 5.28
C LEU A 26 0.24 19.36 4.08
N THR A 27 -0.08 18.16 3.57
CA THR A 27 0.57 17.61 2.37
C THR A 27 0.30 18.52 1.17
N LEU A 28 -0.95 18.94 0.97
CA LEU A 28 -1.32 19.84 -0.12
C LEU A 28 -0.68 21.22 0.05
N LEU A 29 -0.69 21.80 1.26
CA LEU A 29 -0.09 23.10 1.52
C LEU A 29 1.41 23.12 1.27
N CYS A 30 2.14 22.13 1.80
CA CYS A 30 3.57 22.03 1.56
C CYS A 30 3.89 21.65 0.10
N GLY A 31 3.03 20.85 -0.55
CA GLY A 31 3.12 20.55 -1.98
C GLY A 31 2.95 21.79 -2.85
N SER A 32 1.95 22.63 -2.55
CA SER A 32 1.76 23.93 -3.21
C SER A 32 2.95 24.86 -3.03
N LEU A 33 3.51 24.92 -1.82
CA LEU A 33 4.71 25.72 -1.56
C LEU A 33 5.89 25.23 -2.40
N LEU A 34 6.04 23.91 -2.56
CA LEU A 34 7.08 23.33 -3.39
C LEU A 34 6.88 23.68 -4.87
N PHE A 35 5.65 23.62 -5.38
CA PHE A 35 5.37 24.04 -6.76
C PHE A 35 5.69 25.52 -7.00
N LEU A 36 5.38 26.37 -6.02
CA LEU A 36 5.74 27.79 -6.07
C LEU A 36 7.27 27.98 -6.10
N LEU A 37 8.04 27.20 -5.34
CA LEU A 37 9.50 27.21 -5.38
C LEU A 37 10.07 26.69 -6.71
N LEU A 38 9.34 25.80 -7.38
CA LEU A 38 9.68 25.31 -8.72
C LEU A 38 9.20 26.26 -9.84
N GLY A 39 8.66 27.43 -9.51
CA GLY A 39 8.20 28.42 -10.50
C GLY A 39 6.86 28.09 -11.15
N HIS A 40 6.09 27.14 -10.58
CA HIS A 40 4.77 26.75 -11.07
C HIS A 40 3.67 27.41 -10.23
N ASP A 41 2.55 27.77 -10.87
CA ASP A 41 1.40 28.33 -10.16
C ASP A 41 0.79 27.27 -9.22
N PRO A 42 0.77 27.49 -7.89
CA PRO A 42 0.27 26.53 -6.93
C PRO A 42 -1.23 26.22 -7.09
N LEU A 43 -2.05 27.20 -7.52
CA LEU A 43 -3.48 27.00 -7.69
C LEU A 43 -3.76 26.13 -8.90
N LEU A 44 -3.09 26.43 -10.02
CA LEU A 44 -3.18 25.65 -11.24
C LEU A 44 -2.67 24.22 -10.99
N THR A 45 -1.57 24.07 -10.25
CA THR A 45 -1.01 22.74 -9.95
C THR A 45 -1.90 21.91 -9.03
N LEU A 46 -2.53 22.52 -8.02
CA LEU A 46 -3.52 21.83 -7.20
C LEU A 46 -4.76 21.42 -8.01
N HIS A 47 -5.23 22.27 -8.92
CA HIS A 47 -6.33 21.94 -9.81
C HIS A 47 -5.98 20.76 -10.71
N THR A 48 -4.80 20.75 -11.33
CA THR A 48 -4.35 19.62 -12.17
C THR A 48 -4.17 18.34 -11.37
N LEU A 49 -3.84 18.43 -10.08
CA LEU A 49 -3.58 17.26 -9.26
C LEU A 49 -4.87 16.65 -8.69
N LEU A 50 -5.83 17.47 -8.27
CA LEU A 50 -7.03 16.99 -7.56
C LEU A 50 -8.30 16.98 -8.42
N ILE A 51 -8.42 17.90 -9.37
CA ILE A 51 -9.67 18.15 -10.10
C ILE A 51 -9.59 17.59 -11.52
N ALA A 52 -8.49 17.82 -12.23
CA ALA A 52 -8.32 17.32 -13.60
C ALA A 52 -8.56 15.80 -13.74
N PRO A 53 -8.07 14.94 -12.83
CA PRO A 53 -8.30 13.49 -12.93
C PRO A 53 -9.75 13.05 -12.65
N LEU A 54 -10.60 13.94 -12.11
CA LEU A 54 -12.00 13.67 -11.81
C LEU A 54 -12.95 14.38 -12.78
N SER A 55 -12.40 15.05 -13.80
CA SER A 55 -13.19 15.94 -14.67
C SER A 55 -14.01 15.18 -15.71
N ASP A 56 -13.60 13.95 -16.05
CA ASP A 56 -14.25 13.11 -17.04
C ASP A 56 -14.40 11.66 -16.55
N TRP A 57 -15.23 10.87 -17.25
CA TRP A 57 -15.47 9.47 -16.88
C TRP A 57 -14.22 8.61 -17.02
N TYR A 58 -13.36 8.91 -18.00
CA TYR A 58 -12.09 8.21 -18.19
C TYR A 58 -11.15 8.40 -16.98
N GLY A 59 -11.00 9.64 -16.49
CA GLY A 59 -10.20 9.93 -15.31
C GLY A 59 -10.71 9.23 -14.05
N VAL A 60 -12.03 9.20 -13.84
CA VAL A 60 -12.66 8.42 -12.74
C VAL A 60 -12.38 6.92 -12.88
N SER A 61 -12.43 6.39 -14.11
CA SER A 61 -12.08 5.01 -14.39
C SER A 61 -10.61 4.71 -14.06
N GLU A 62 -9.68 5.56 -14.48
CA GLU A 62 -8.24 5.42 -14.17
C GLU A 62 -7.98 5.48 -12.67
N LEU A 63 -8.66 6.38 -11.96
CA LEU A 63 -8.59 6.47 -10.51
C LEU A 63 -9.00 5.16 -9.84
N LEU A 64 -10.08 4.53 -10.29
CA LEU A 64 -10.51 3.24 -9.76
C LEU A 64 -9.46 2.15 -10.05
N VAL A 65 -8.96 2.07 -11.28
CA VAL A 65 -7.92 1.09 -11.68
C VAL A 65 -6.68 1.23 -10.80
N LYS A 66 -6.20 2.45 -10.57
CA LYS A 66 -5.03 2.72 -9.72
C LYS A 66 -5.31 2.47 -8.23
N ALA A 67 -6.55 2.64 -7.78
CA ALA A 67 -6.92 2.36 -6.39
C ALA A 67 -6.93 0.86 -6.06
N LEU A 68 -7.23 -0.02 -7.02
CA LEU A 68 -7.34 -1.47 -6.80
C LEU A 68 -6.07 -2.12 -6.21
N PRO A 69 -4.88 -1.99 -6.82
CA PRO A 69 -3.68 -2.63 -6.27
C PRO A 69 -3.28 -2.03 -4.91
N ILE A 70 -3.46 -0.72 -4.73
CA ILE A 70 -3.18 -0.03 -3.47
C ILE A 70 -4.12 -0.54 -2.36
N LEU A 71 -5.41 -0.65 -2.65
CA LEU A 71 -6.44 -1.15 -1.73
C LEU A 71 -6.14 -2.59 -1.29
N LEU A 72 -5.90 -3.49 -2.25
CA LEU A 72 -5.61 -4.90 -1.99
C LEU A 72 -4.37 -5.07 -1.11
N CYS A 73 -3.27 -4.39 -1.46
CA CYS A 73 -2.05 -4.39 -0.64
C CYS A 73 -2.31 -3.83 0.76
N ALA A 74 -3.03 -2.71 0.88
CA ALA A 74 -3.29 -2.08 2.17
C ALA A 74 -4.19 -2.93 3.08
N LEU A 75 -5.17 -3.64 2.51
CA LEU A 75 -6.00 -4.61 3.24
C LEU A 75 -5.17 -5.79 3.77
N GLY A 76 -4.24 -6.31 2.95
CA GLY A 76 -3.30 -7.35 3.38
C GLY A 76 -2.39 -6.87 4.51
N LEU A 77 -1.80 -5.69 4.35
CA LEU A 77 -0.97 -5.06 5.37
C LEU A 77 -1.74 -4.81 6.67
N ALA A 78 -3.03 -4.45 6.60
CA ALA A 78 -3.85 -4.25 7.78
C ALA A 78 -3.94 -5.52 8.65
N VAL A 79 -4.04 -6.70 8.03
CA VAL A 79 -4.05 -7.98 8.77
C VAL A 79 -2.72 -8.20 9.51
N ALA A 80 -1.59 -7.95 8.85
CA ALA A 80 -0.26 -8.06 9.47
C ALA A 80 -0.03 -7.05 10.59
N TYR A 81 -0.40 -5.79 10.37
CA TYR A 81 -0.20 -4.70 11.32
C TYR A 81 -1.07 -4.82 12.57
N HIS A 82 -2.26 -5.42 12.49
CA HIS A 82 -3.06 -5.75 13.69
C HIS A 82 -2.34 -6.74 14.62
N ALA A 83 -1.48 -7.61 14.10
CA ALA A 83 -0.64 -8.52 14.89
C ALA A 83 0.74 -7.91 15.27
N ARG A 84 0.96 -6.62 15.04
CA ARG A 84 2.28 -5.95 15.13
C ARG A 84 3.37 -6.66 14.33
N ILE A 85 3.02 -7.15 13.15
CA ILE A 85 3.94 -7.76 12.21
C ILE A 85 4.22 -6.76 11.11
N TRP A 86 5.42 -6.18 11.13
CA TRP A 86 5.79 -5.13 10.21
C TRP A 86 6.26 -5.70 8.86
N ASN A 87 5.29 -5.97 7.98
CA ASN A 87 5.54 -6.38 6.60
C ASN A 87 5.74 -5.16 5.69
N ILE A 88 6.99 -4.85 5.31
CA ILE A 88 7.29 -3.83 4.29
C ILE A 88 7.48 -4.50 2.91
N GLY A 89 7.34 -5.82 2.86
CA GLY A 89 7.57 -6.66 1.68
C GLY A 89 6.41 -6.70 0.68
N ALA A 90 5.36 -5.90 0.87
CA ALA A 90 4.17 -5.92 0.02
C ALA A 90 4.50 -5.61 -1.45
N GLU A 91 5.47 -4.71 -1.69
CA GLU A 91 5.96 -4.42 -3.04
C GLU A 91 6.52 -5.67 -3.72
N GLY A 92 7.43 -6.40 -3.07
CA GLY A 92 8.00 -7.62 -3.62
C GLY A 92 6.96 -8.74 -3.79
N GLN A 93 6.03 -8.85 -2.85
CA GLN A 93 4.91 -9.81 -2.93
C GLN A 93 4.01 -9.52 -4.15
N LEU A 94 3.77 -8.24 -4.45
CA LEU A 94 3.07 -7.79 -5.65
C LEU A 94 3.86 -8.15 -6.92
N LEU A 95 5.16 -7.83 -6.96
CA LEU A 95 6.00 -8.12 -8.13
C LEU A 95 6.11 -9.61 -8.42
N LEU A 96 6.25 -10.47 -7.40
CA LEU A 96 6.24 -11.93 -7.59
C LEU A 96 4.88 -12.45 -8.03
N GLY A 97 3.79 -11.87 -7.52
CA GLY A 97 2.44 -12.21 -7.95
C GLY A 97 2.24 -11.90 -9.43
N ALA A 98 2.63 -10.69 -9.85
CA ALA A 98 2.65 -10.29 -11.25
C ALA A 98 3.51 -11.24 -12.10
N LEU A 99 4.75 -11.51 -11.69
CA LEU A 99 5.67 -12.38 -12.41
C LEU A 99 5.11 -13.79 -12.62
N ALA A 100 4.61 -14.44 -11.55
CA ALA A 100 4.09 -15.79 -11.63
C ALA A 100 2.79 -15.88 -12.43
N GLY A 101 1.88 -14.91 -12.26
CA GLY A 101 0.66 -14.83 -13.07
C GLY A 101 0.99 -14.67 -14.55
N SER A 102 1.90 -13.75 -14.89
CA SER A 102 2.36 -13.55 -16.26
C SER A 102 3.07 -14.77 -16.84
N ALA A 103 3.92 -15.43 -16.05
CA ALA A 103 4.59 -16.66 -16.48
C ALA A 103 3.56 -17.71 -16.91
N VAL A 104 2.52 -17.92 -16.11
CA VAL A 104 1.43 -18.84 -16.47
C VAL A 104 0.68 -18.33 -17.71
N ALA A 105 0.29 -17.05 -17.74
CA ALA A 105 -0.46 -16.46 -18.84
C ALA A 105 0.23 -16.60 -20.20
N VAL A 106 1.56 -16.45 -20.24
CA VAL A 106 2.37 -16.58 -21.46
C VAL A 106 2.45 -18.04 -21.94
N HIS A 107 2.46 -19.02 -21.03
CA HIS A 107 2.48 -20.44 -21.42
C HIS A 107 1.12 -20.99 -21.85
N ILE A 108 0.03 -20.27 -21.59
CA ILE A 108 -1.34 -20.67 -21.93
C ILE A 108 -2.04 -19.67 -22.86
N ILE A 109 -1.28 -18.92 -23.67
CA ILE A 109 -1.83 -17.87 -24.56
C ILE A 109 -2.97 -18.40 -25.45
N ASP A 110 -2.84 -19.62 -25.97
CA ASP A 110 -3.82 -20.23 -26.89
C ASP A 110 -5.02 -20.88 -26.18
N TRP A 111 -5.12 -20.80 -24.84
CA TRP A 111 -6.22 -21.43 -24.11
C TRP A 111 -7.50 -20.60 -24.20
N GLU A 112 -8.49 -21.11 -24.95
CA GLU A 112 -9.81 -20.49 -25.08
C GLU A 112 -10.78 -20.87 -23.95
N SER A 113 -10.33 -20.80 -22.69
CA SER A 113 -11.14 -21.21 -21.54
C SER A 113 -11.05 -20.23 -20.39
N ARG A 114 -12.19 -19.95 -19.73
CA ARG A 114 -12.25 -19.13 -18.51
C ARG A 114 -11.41 -19.69 -17.35
N TRP A 115 -11.02 -20.96 -17.42
CA TRP A 115 -10.08 -21.57 -16.48
C TRP A 115 -8.66 -20.98 -16.58
N ALA A 116 -8.28 -20.41 -17.73
CA ALA A 116 -7.00 -19.73 -17.89
C ALA A 116 -6.83 -18.58 -16.88
N LEU A 117 -7.82 -17.68 -16.82
CA LEU A 117 -7.84 -16.59 -15.83
C LEU A 117 -7.77 -17.09 -14.38
N VAL A 118 -8.47 -18.18 -14.05
CA VAL A 118 -8.44 -18.77 -12.69
C VAL A 118 -7.03 -19.25 -12.36
N LEU A 119 -6.35 -19.92 -13.29
CA LEU A 119 -4.98 -20.38 -13.11
C LEU A 119 -4.02 -19.20 -12.94
N VAL A 120 -4.12 -18.18 -13.79
CA VAL A 120 -3.29 -16.96 -13.73
C VAL A 120 -3.45 -16.25 -12.38
N ILE A 121 -4.69 -16.01 -11.93
CA ILE A 121 -4.97 -15.41 -10.63
C ILE A 121 -4.45 -16.29 -9.49
N SER A 122 -4.73 -17.58 -9.53
CA SER A 122 -4.29 -18.51 -8.47
C SER A 122 -2.77 -18.59 -8.35
N ALA A 123 -2.06 -18.56 -9.49
CA ALA A 123 -0.60 -18.61 -9.53
C ALA A 123 0.02 -17.40 -8.87
N GLY A 124 -0.45 -16.18 -9.18
CA GLY A 124 0.12 -14.99 -8.55
C GLY A 124 -0.34 -14.77 -7.11
N VAL A 125 -1.55 -15.17 -6.73
CA VAL A 125 -1.96 -15.23 -5.31
C VAL A 125 -1.06 -16.17 -4.54
N ALA A 126 -0.81 -17.38 -5.07
CA ALA A 126 0.07 -18.36 -4.44
C ALA A 126 1.51 -17.88 -4.38
N ALA A 127 2.03 -17.23 -5.43
CA ALA A 127 3.38 -16.69 -5.45
C ALA A 127 3.58 -15.55 -4.44
N GLY A 128 2.64 -14.59 -4.38
CA GLY A 128 2.67 -13.52 -3.38
C GLY A 128 2.59 -14.06 -1.95
N ALA A 129 1.71 -15.05 -1.72
CA ALA A 129 1.61 -15.74 -0.44
C ALA A 129 2.89 -16.50 -0.10
N ALA A 130 3.48 -17.24 -1.04
CA ALA A 130 4.73 -17.96 -0.84
C ALA A 130 5.90 -17.01 -0.54
N TRP A 131 5.97 -15.86 -1.20
CA TRP A 131 6.99 -14.85 -0.97
C TRP A 131 6.90 -14.24 0.44
N ALA A 132 5.68 -13.92 0.89
CA ALA A 132 5.45 -13.52 2.28
C ALA A 132 5.70 -14.67 3.27
N GLY A 133 5.41 -15.91 2.86
CA GLY A 133 5.70 -17.14 3.59
C GLY A 133 7.20 -17.33 3.83
N LEU A 134 8.06 -16.89 2.92
CA LEU A 134 9.51 -16.88 3.13
C LEU A 134 9.89 -15.94 4.28
N THR A 135 9.28 -14.76 4.35
CA THR A 135 9.46 -13.84 5.49
C THR A 135 8.93 -14.47 6.79
N ALA A 136 7.78 -15.15 6.74
CA ALA A 136 7.21 -15.84 7.89
C ALA A 136 8.09 -16.98 8.40
N TRP A 137 8.67 -17.76 7.49
CA TRP A 137 9.60 -18.83 7.79
C TRP A 137 10.87 -18.30 8.45
N LEU A 138 11.49 -17.28 7.86
CA LEU A 138 12.70 -16.66 8.40
C LEU A 138 12.47 -16.11 9.82
N ARG A 139 11.34 -15.44 10.03
CA ARG A 139 10.95 -14.94 11.36
C ARG A 139 10.70 -16.09 12.35
N THR A 140 9.91 -17.10 11.98
CA THR A 140 9.44 -18.11 12.96
C THR A 140 10.45 -19.21 13.28
N GLN A 141 11.42 -19.43 12.40
CA GLN A 141 12.49 -20.41 12.60
C GLN A 141 13.78 -19.78 13.11
N PHE A 142 14.18 -18.63 12.56
CA PHE A 142 15.47 -18.02 12.87
C PHE A 142 15.35 -16.74 13.71
N ASN A 143 14.13 -16.34 14.09
CA ASN A 143 13.87 -15.09 14.81
C ASN A 143 14.44 -13.86 14.07
N ALA A 144 14.48 -13.94 12.73
CA ALA A 144 14.96 -12.85 11.89
C ALA A 144 14.01 -11.66 11.96
N ASN A 145 14.55 -10.44 11.89
CA ASN A 145 13.77 -9.22 11.88
C ASN A 145 12.90 -9.16 10.60
N GLU A 146 11.58 -9.22 10.76
CA GLU A 146 10.62 -9.17 9.65
C GLU A 146 10.70 -7.89 8.82
N ILE A 147 11.11 -6.77 9.43
CA ILE A 147 11.25 -5.47 8.76
C ILE A 147 12.38 -5.57 7.73
N LEU A 148 13.57 -5.96 8.18
CA LEU A 148 14.74 -6.02 7.32
C LEU A 148 14.58 -7.09 6.24
N THR A 149 14.12 -8.29 6.63
CA THR A 149 13.96 -9.41 5.69
C THR A 149 12.94 -9.09 4.60
N SER A 150 11.79 -8.50 4.95
CA SER A 150 10.77 -8.15 3.97
C SER A 150 11.22 -7.03 3.01
N ILE A 151 11.96 -6.01 3.49
CA ILE A 151 12.56 -4.99 2.61
C ILE A 151 13.59 -5.62 1.67
N MET A 152 14.50 -6.45 2.18
CA MET A 152 15.56 -7.06 1.36
C MET A 152 14.97 -7.96 0.26
N LEU A 153 13.88 -8.68 0.57
CA LEU A 153 13.16 -9.50 -0.39
C LEU A 153 12.47 -8.69 -1.50
N ASN A 154 12.15 -7.41 -1.31
CA ASN A 154 11.63 -6.56 -2.39
C ASN A 154 12.67 -6.35 -3.50
N TYR A 155 13.93 -6.13 -3.14
CA TYR A 155 15.00 -5.97 -4.13
C TYR A 155 15.24 -7.27 -4.90
N ILE A 156 15.21 -8.41 -4.22
CA ILE A 156 15.33 -9.72 -4.87
C ILE A 156 14.16 -9.93 -5.83
N ALA A 157 12.94 -9.61 -5.40
CA ALA A 157 11.73 -9.69 -6.22
C ALA A 157 11.84 -8.88 -7.52
N LEU A 158 12.27 -7.62 -7.39
CA LEU A 158 12.47 -6.73 -8.54
C LEU A 158 13.51 -7.29 -9.50
N ASN A 159 14.67 -7.72 -8.99
CA ASN A 159 15.73 -8.29 -9.84
C ASN A 159 15.31 -9.60 -10.52
N LEU A 160 14.51 -10.44 -9.83
CA LEU A 160 13.93 -11.65 -10.44
C LEU A 160 12.96 -11.31 -11.57
N LEU A 161 12.10 -10.32 -11.37
CA LEU A 161 11.20 -9.84 -12.41
C LEU A 161 11.99 -9.32 -13.62
N LEU A 162 12.98 -8.46 -13.39
CA LEU A 162 13.85 -7.93 -14.46
C LEU A 162 14.59 -9.06 -15.20
N TYR A 163 15.15 -10.03 -14.47
CA TYR A 163 15.79 -11.20 -15.07
C TYR A 163 14.82 -11.98 -15.97
N CYS A 164 13.59 -12.22 -15.50
CA CYS A 164 12.61 -12.98 -16.26
C CYS A 164 12.13 -12.23 -17.51
N VAL A 165 11.88 -10.93 -17.39
CA VAL A 165 11.43 -10.06 -18.48
C VAL A 165 12.50 -9.88 -19.55
N HIS A 166 13.79 -9.84 -19.17
CA HIS A 166 14.89 -9.78 -20.13
C HIS A 166 15.31 -11.15 -20.70
N GLY A 167 14.92 -12.24 -20.04
CA GLY A 167 15.34 -13.60 -20.39
C GLY A 167 14.15 -14.49 -20.75
N PRO A 168 13.75 -15.43 -19.86
CA PRO A 168 12.85 -16.54 -20.20
C PRO A 168 11.42 -16.13 -20.62
N LEU A 169 10.92 -14.99 -20.16
CA LEU A 169 9.55 -14.52 -20.49
C LEU A 169 9.53 -13.45 -21.58
N LYS A 170 10.69 -13.11 -22.14
CA LYS A 170 10.80 -12.10 -23.20
C LYS A 170 10.08 -12.57 -24.46
N ASP A 171 9.31 -11.69 -25.08
CA ASP A 171 8.68 -11.96 -26.36
C ASP A 171 9.74 -12.16 -27.47
N PRO A 172 9.78 -13.32 -28.15
CA PRO A 172 10.62 -13.53 -29.32
C PRO A 172 10.33 -12.53 -30.46
N GLU A 173 9.10 -12.04 -30.57
CA GLU A 173 8.66 -11.10 -31.61
C GLU A 173 8.67 -9.64 -31.14
N GLY A 174 9.00 -9.38 -29.88
CA GLY A 174 8.96 -8.05 -29.26
C GLY A 174 10.09 -7.09 -29.64
N TYR A 175 10.75 -7.25 -30.79
CA TYR A 175 11.80 -6.37 -31.32
C TYR A 175 12.89 -5.93 -30.31
N ASN A 176 13.31 -6.84 -29.41
CA ASN A 176 14.23 -6.58 -28.31
C ASN A 176 13.74 -5.64 -27.19
N PHE A 177 12.47 -5.23 -27.19
CA PHE A 177 11.88 -4.60 -26.01
C PHE A 177 11.81 -5.60 -24.85
N PRO A 178 12.04 -5.15 -23.61
CA PRO A 178 12.04 -5.99 -22.44
C PRO A 178 10.60 -6.19 -21.95
N GLU A 179 9.80 -6.90 -22.72
CA GLU A 179 8.37 -7.12 -22.47
C GLU A 179 8.04 -8.58 -22.76
N SER A 180 7.05 -9.14 -22.06
CA SER A 180 6.53 -10.46 -22.41
C SER A 180 5.58 -10.40 -23.59
N ALA A 181 5.25 -11.55 -24.17
CA ALA A 181 4.15 -11.62 -25.12
C ALA A 181 2.85 -11.11 -24.48
N MET A 182 2.00 -10.50 -25.31
CA MET A 182 0.63 -10.14 -24.97
C MET A 182 -0.13 -11.38 -24.45
N PHE A 183 -0.80 -11.26 -23.30
CA PHE A 183 -1.61 -12.38 -22.79
C PHE A 183 -2.81 -12.63 -23.69
N GLY A 184 -3.23 -13.89 -23.84
CA GLY A 184 -4.48 -14.21 -24.54
C GLY A 184 -5.72 -13.63 -23.85
N ASP A 185 -6.80 -13.41 -24.60
CA ASP A 185 -8.00 -12.73 -24.11
C ASP A 185 -8.65 -13.43 -22.90
N PHE A 186 -8.60 -14.77 -22.84
CA PHE A 186 -9.13 -15.56 -21.74
C PHE A 186 -8.25 -15.56 -20.48
N SER A 187 -7.01 -15.08 -20.58
CA SER A 187 -6.07 -14.90 -19.48
C SER A 187 -6.11 -13.47 -18.91
N ARG A 188 -6.83 -12.55 -19.58
CA ARG A 188 -6.99 -11.16 -19.16
C ARG A 188 -8.25 -10.97 -18.31
N LEU A 189 -8.23 -9.95 -17.45
CA LEU A 189 -9.41 -9.53 -16.70
C LEU A 189 -10.36 -8.79 -17.65
N PRO A 190 -11.62 -9.22 -17.77
CA PRO A 190 -12.57 -8.56 -18.65
C PRO A 190 -12.87 -7.14 -18.15
N LEU A 191 -12.98 -6.22 -19.10
CA LEU A 191 -13.41 -4.84 -18.85
C LEU A 191 -14.88 -4.82 -18.42
N LEU A 192 -15.22 -3.93 -17.49
CA LEU A 192 -16.60 -3.75 -16.99
C LEU A 192 -17.38 -2.70 -17.78
N SER A 193 -16.67 -1.83 -18.51
CA SER A 193 -17.21 -0.76 -19.32
C SER A 193 -16.37 -0.63 -20.58
N GLU A 194 -17.00 -0.45 -21.74
CA GLU A 194 -16.27 -0.22 -23.00
C GLU A 194 -15.63 1.18 -23.06
N GLU A 195 -16.24 2.16 -22.39
CA GLU A 195 -15.76 3.55 -22.33
C GLU A 195 -14.68 3.79 -21.25
N GLY A 196 -14.34 2.76 -20.46
CA GLY A 196 -13.42 2.89 -19.33
C GLY A 196 -12.43 1.73 -19.26
N ARG A 197 -11.43 1.89 -18.39
CA ARG A 197 -10.40 0.87 -18.09
C ARG A 197 -10.71 0.02 -16.86
N VAL A 198 -11.83 0.27 -16.18
CA VAL A 198 -12.24 -0.56 -15.03
C VAL A 198 -12.43 -2.00 -15.48
N HIS A 199 -11.78 -2.93 -14.79
CA HIS A 199 -11.81 -4.35 -15.08
C HIS A 199 -12.40 -5.14 -13.90
N ALA A 200 -12.67 -6.43 -14.11
CA ALA A 200 -13.22 -7.33 -13.10
C ALA A 200 -12.39 -7.44 -11.79
N GLY A 201 -11.16 -6.90 -11.77
CA GLY A 201 -10.35 -6.68 -10.57
C GLY A 201 -11.10 -5.94 -9.46
N LEU A 202 -12.04 -5.08 -9.81
CA LEU A 202 -12.89 -4.37 -8.85
C LEU A 202 -13.69 -5.32 -7.96
N TYR A 203 -14.24 -6.40 -8.52
CA TYR A 203 -15.00 -7.37 -7.73
C TYR A 203 -14.10 -8.11 -6.75
N PHE A 204 -12.88 -8.45 -7.16
CA PHE A 204 -11.90 -9.09 -6.28
C PHE A 204 -11.48 -8.16 -5.13
N ALA A 205 -11.28 -6.87 -5.40
CA ALA A 205 -10.94 -5.89 -4.36
C ALA A 205 -12.09 -5.67 -3.37
N LEU A 206 -13.34 -5.57 -3.86
CA LEU A 206 -14.52 -5.46 -3.00
C LEU A 206 -14.76 -6.73 -2.18
N LEU A 207 -14.55 -7.90 -2.78
CA LEU A 207 -14.62 -9.17 -2.06
C LEU A 207 -13.55 -9.26 -0.98
N ALA A 208 -12.32 -8.87 -1.28
CA ALA A 208 -11.22 -8.81 -0.33
C ALA A 208 -11.51 -7.81 0.80
N LEU A 209 -12.10 -6.66 0.49
CA LEU A 209 -12.54 -5.65 1.48
C LEU A 209 -13.51 -6.27 2.49
N VAL A 210 -14.56 -6.93 1.99
CA VAL A 210 -15.56 -7.59 2.84
C VAL A 210 -14.94 -8.75 3.62
N ALA A 211 -14.12 -9.58 2.98
CA ALA A 211 -13.46 -10.72 3.60
C ALA A 211 -12.53 -10.29 4.76
N VAL A 212 -11.70 -9.28 4.54
CA VAL A 212 -10.80 -8.73 5.57
C VAL A 212 -11.59 -8.02 6.67
N TRP A 213 -12.70 -7.35 6.33
CA TRP A 213 -13.61 -6.77 7.32
C TRP A 213 -14.24 -7.83 8.23
N VAL A 214 -14.79 -8.90 7.66
CA VAL A 214 -15.33 -10.04 8.43
C VAL A 214 -14.22 -10.69 9.25
N LEU A 215 -13.06 -10.95 8.65
CA LEU A 215 -11.91 -11.53 9.34
C LEU A 215 -11.52 -10.71 10.57
N LEU A 216 -11.31 -9.40 10.43
CA LEU A 216 -10.82 -8.56 11.52
C LEU A 216 -11.91 -8.20 12.56
N GLN A 217 -13.16 -8.02 12.14
CA GLN A 217 -14.22 -7.53 13.04
C GLN A 217 -15.15 -8.61 13.59
N LYS A 218 -15.34 -9.71 12.87
CA LYS A 218 -16.37 -10.71 13.20
C LYS A 218 -15.80 -12.10 13.50
N SER A 219 -14.55 -12.40 13.13
CA SER A 219 -13.97 -13.73 13.31
C SER A 219 -13.15 -13.90 14.59
N PHE A 220 -13.08 -15.13 15.10
CA PHE A 220 -12.22 -15.50 16.22
C PHE A 220 -10.72 -15.38 15.88
N LEU A 221 -10.34 -15.63 14.62
CA LEU A 221 -8.96 -15.42 14.16
C LEU A 221 -8.57 -13.94 14.23
N GLY A 222 -9.46 -13.03 13.84
CA GLY A 222 -9.25 -11.58 13.99
C GLY A 222 -9.07 -11.16 15.45
N PHE A 223 -9.82 -11.77 16.36
CA PHE A 223 -9.63 -11.57 17.80
C PHE A 223 -8.23 -12.04 18.26
N GLN A 224 -7.80 -13.23 17.85
CA GLN A 224 -6.46 -13.74 18.17
C GLN A 224 -5.34 -12.84 17.64
N ILE A 225 -5.46 -12.36 16.40
CA ILE A 225 -4.51 -11.41 15.77
C ILE A 225 -4.40 -10.13 16.61
N LYS A 226 -5.54 -9.56 17.02
CA LYS A 226 -5.57 -8.34 17.84
C LYS A 226 -4.95 -8.55 19.22
N VAL A 227 -5.26 -9.66 19.88
CA VAL A 227 -4.66 -9.98 21.19
C VAL A 227 -3.15 -10.15 21.07
N LEU A 228 -2.69 -10.83 20.01
CA LEU A 228 -1.25 -10.97 19.72
C LEU A 228 -0.57 -9.62 19.52
N GLY A 229 -1.22 -8.67 18.84
CA GLY A 229 -0.72 -7.32 18.64
C GLY A 229 -0.72 -6.45 19.91
N LEU A 230 -1.56 -6.75 20.90
CA LEU A 230 -1.57 -6.04 22.18
C LEU A 230 -0.42 -6.51 23.08
N ASP A 231 -0.34 -7.82 23.32
CA ASP A 231 0.73 -8.43 24.11
C ASP A 231 0.95 -9.90 23.73
N ARG A 232 2.17 -10.21 23.27
CA ARG A 232 2.58 -11.57 22.90
C ARG A 232 2.55 -12.54 24.09
N ARG A 233 2.90 -12.09 25.30
CA ARG A 233 2.89 -12.91 26.51
C ARG A 233 1.46 -13.25 26.93
N ALA A 234 0.55 -12.26 26.86
CA ALA A 234 -0.86 -12.48 27.14
C ALA A 234 -1.49 -13.46 26.13
N ALA A 235 -1.16 -13.33 24.85
CA ALA A 235 -1.61 -14.27 23.82
C ALA A 235 -1.13 -15.70 24.10
N GLY A 236 0.12 -15.87 24.55
CA GLY A 236 0.67 -17.17 24.94
C GLY A 236 -0.03 -17.77 26.16
N PHE A 237 -0.38 -16.96 27.16
CA PHE A 237 -1.09 -17.40 28.36
C PHE A 237 -2.48 -17.97 28.06
N VAL A 238 -3.18 -17.38 27.08
CA VAL A 238 -4.50 -17.85 26.61
C VAL A 238 -4.38 -19.06 25.66
N GLY A 239 -3.16 -19.50 25.34
CA GLY A 239 -2.90 -20.69 24.51
C GLY A 239 -2.90 -20.42 23.00
N PHE A 240 -2.86 -19.15 22.57
CA PHE A 240 -2.76 -18.81 21.15
C PHE A 240 -1.37 -19.12 20.61
N ARG A 241 -1.32 -19.83 19.48
CA ARG A 241 -0.05 -20.23 18.86
C ARG A 241 0.50 -19.07 18.03
N GLU A 242 1.38 -18.26 18.63
CA GLU A 242 2.02 -17.10 17.97
C GLU A 242 2.55 -17.44 16.58
N LYS A 243 3.32 -18.52 16.42
CA LYS A 243 3.87 -18.92 15.12
C LYS A 243 2.78 -19.08 14.05
N ARG A 244 1.65 -19.70 14.37
CA ARG A 244 0.56 -19.89 13.40
C ARG A 244 -0.09 -18.57 12.99
N LEU A 245 -0.25 -17.66 13.93
CA LEU A 245 -0.80 -16.32 13.66
C LEU A 245 0.14 -15.49 12.79
N VAL A 246 1.45 -15.58 13.04
CA VAL A 246 2.47 -14.93 12.21
C VAL A 246 2.41 -15.45 10.77
N TRP A 247 2.38 -16.76 10.59
CA TRP A 247 2.23 -17.37 9.27
C TRP A 247 0.94 -16.94 8.59
N PHE A 248 -0.19 -17.03 9.27
CA PHE A 248 -1.49 -16.64 8.72
C PHE A 248 -1.50 -15.19 8.26
N ALA A 249 -1.06 -14.26 9.11
CA ALA A 249 -1.09 -12.83 8.80
C ALA A 249 -0.18 -12.47 7.62
N LEU A 250 1.02 -13.07 7.53
CA LEU A 250 1.93 -12.84 6.41
C LEU A 250 1.42 -13.49 5.12
N LEU A 251 0.93 -14.74 5.16
CA LEU A 251 0.37 -15.41 3.99
C LEU A 251 -0.84 -14.66 3.42
N VAL A 252 -1.76 -14.18 4.26
CA VAL A 252 -2.90 -13.36 3.83
C VAL A 252 -2.45 -12.03 3.24
N SER A 253 -1.47 -11.37 3.87
CA SER A 253 -0.89 -10.13 3.33
C SER A 253 -0.26 -10.34 1.96
N GLY A 254 0.54 -11.41 1.81
CA GLY A 254 1.18 -11.76 0.55
C GLY A 254 0.20 -12.20 -0.52
N ALA A 255 -0.84 -12.94 -0.16
CA ALA A 255 -1.89 -13.37 -1.08
C ALA A 255 -2.63 -12.18 -1.70
N LEU A 256 -2.98 -11.18 -0.88
CA LEU A 256 -3.66 -9.97 -1.35
C LEU A 256 -2.73 -9.06 -2.17
N ALA A 257 -1.45 -8.94 -1.78
CA ALA A 257 -0.46 -8.25 -2.60
C ALA A 257 -0.20 -8.97 -3.94
N GLY A 258 -0.15 -10.30 -3.94
CA GLY A 258 -0.02 -11.11 -5.15
C GLY A 258 -1.23 -10.97 -6.08
N LEU A 259 -2.44 -10.91 -5.50
CA LEU A 259 -3.68 -10.61 -6.23
C LEU A 259 -3.64 -9.22 -6.87
N ALA A 260 -3.10 -8.22 -6.17
CA ALA A 260 -2.88 -6.88 -6.72
C ALA A 260 -1.93 -6.93 -7.92
N GLY A 261 -0.84 -7.69 -7.82
CA GLY A 261 0.15 -7.83 -8.89
C GLY A 261 -0.42 -8.46 -10.14
N VAL A 262 -1.12 -9.60 -10.01
CA VAL A 262 -1.81 -10.22 -11.15
C VAL A 262 -2.89 -9.31 -11.71
N GLY A 263 -3.63 -8.62 -10.84
CA GLY A 263 -4.66 -7.68 -11.23
C GLY A 263 -4.14 -6.57 -12.15
N GLU A 264 -2.92 -6.07 -11.89
CA GLU A 264 -2.29 -5.03 -12.70
C GLU A 264 -1.80 -5.56 -14.05
N VAL A 265 -1.11 -6.71 -14.08
CA VAL A 265 -0.59 -7.28 -15.34
C VAL A 265 -1.67 -7.87 -16.21
N ALA A 266 -2.65 -8.58 -15.63
CA ALA A 266 -3.73 -9.23 -16.39
C ALA A 266 -4.90 -8.28 -16.69
N GLY A 267 -4.97 -7.12 -16.04
CA GLY A 267 -5.98 -6.09 -16.29
C GLY A 267 -5.46 -5.01 -17.23
N PRO A 268 -5.04 -3.85 -16.71
CA PRO A 268 -4.74 -2.67 -17.52
C PRO A 268 -3.50 -2.80 -18.42
N ILE A 269 -2.50 -3.62 -18.05
CA ILE A 269 -1.25 -3.75 -18.82
C ILE A 269 -1.38 -4.81 -19.93
N GLY A 270 -1.96 -5.98 -19.63
CA GLY A 270 -2.14 -7.09 -20.57
C GLY A 270 -0.86 -7.88 -20.90
N GLN A 271 0.26 -7.56 -20.25
CA GLN A 271 1.56 -8.22 -20.38
C GLN A 271 2.45 -7.95 -19.15
N LEU A 272 3.60 -8.60 -19.08
CA LEU A 272 4.63 -8.30 -18.09
C LEU A 272 5.64 -7.28 -18.64
N VAL A 273 5.81 -6.19 -17.91
CA VAL A 273 6.79 -5.13 -18.21
C VAL A 273 7.73 -4.92 -17.02
N PRO A 274 8.89 -4.27 -17.18
CA PRO A 274 9.86 -4.06 -16.09
C PRO A 274 9.28 -3.22 -14.95
N GLN A 275 8.36 -2.30 -15.26
CA GLN A 275 7.78 -1.36 -14.32
C GLN A 275 6.28 -1.65 -14.12
N VAL A 276 5.97 -2.79 -13.50
CA VAL A 276 4.58 -3.19 -13.16
C VAL A 276 3.99 -2.28 -12.08
N SER A 277 4.78 -1.88 -11.10
CA SER A 277 4.34 -1.09 -9.96
C SER A 277 5.24 0.14 -9.79
N PRO A 278 4.68 1.37 -9.77
CA PRO A 278 5.40 2.59 -9.41
C PRO A 278 5.49 2.75 -7.87
N GLY A 279 5.57 1.64 -7.13
CA GLY A 279 5.62 1.63 -5.67
C GLY A 279 4.26 1.48 -4.96
N TYR A 280 3.27 0.81 -5.56
CA TYR A 280 1.95 0.61 -4.95
C TYR A 280 1.99 -0.08 -3.58
N GLY A 281 2.90 -1.03 -3.39
CA GLY A 281 3.11 -1.70 -2.11
C GLY A 281 3.67 -0.78 -1.03
N TYR A 282 4.52 0.20 -1.39
CA TYR A 282 4.99 1.22 -0.45
C TYR A 282 3.87 2.22 -0.13
N ALA A 283 3.13 2.68 -1.14
CA ALA A 283 1.98 3.56 -0.99
C ALA A 283 0.90 2.94 -0.08
N ALA A 284 0.69 1.63 -0.20
CA ALA A 284 -0.25 0.88 0.62
C ALA A 284 0.05 0.94 2.13
N ILE A 285 1.31 1.15 2.53
CA ILE A 285 1.68 1.35 3.94
C ILE A 285 1.04 2.63 4.48
N THR A 286 1.20 3.73 3.74
CA THR A 286 0.60 5.04 4.09
C THR A 286 -0.92 4.93 4.15
N VAL A 287 -1.53 4.24 3.17
CA VAL A 287 -2.98 4.03 3.11
C VAL A 287 -3.47 3.18 4.29
N ALA A 288 -2.75 2.13 4.68
CA ALA A 288 -3.11 1.31 5.84
C ALA A 288 -3.14 2.13 7.14
N PHE A 289 -2.18 3.04 7.32
CA PHE A 289 -2.16 3.95 8.48
C PHE A 289 -3.21 5.06 8.38
N LEU A 290 -3.44 5.62 7.19
CA LEU A 290 -4.44 6.67 6.98
C LEU A 290 -5.85 6.16 7.24
N GLY A 291 -6.12 4.92 6.79
CA GLY A 291 -7.33 4.18 7.09
C GLY A 291 -7.38 3.56 8.49
N ARG A 292 -6.33 3.74 9.31
CA ARG A 292 -6.17 3.20 10.67
C ARG A 292 -6.45 1.71 10.82
N LEU A 293 -5.98 0.93 9.86
CA LEU A 293 -6.19 -0.52 9.83
C LEU A 293 -7.68 -0.93 9.85
N ASN A 294 -8.59 0.00 9.53
CA ASN A 294 -10.01 -0.28 9.35
C ASN A 294 -10.28 -0.42 7.84
N PRO A 295 -10.82 -1.56 7.37
CA PRO A 295 -11.06 -1.80 5.94
C PRO A 295 -11.83 -0.68 5.23
N LEU A 296 -12.86 -0.10 5.85
CA LEU A 296 -13.60 1.03 5.26
C LEU A 296 -12.78 2.31 5.19
N GLY A 297 -11.94 2.57 6.19
CA GLY A 297 -11.01 3.70 6.16
C GLY A 297 -9.94 3.53 5.09
N ILE A 298 -9.47 2.29 4.90
CA ILE A 298 -8.50 1.91 3.87
C ILE A 298 -9.08 2.12 2.48
N LEU A 299 -10.36 1.79 2.25
CA LEU A 299 -11.03 2.08 0.99
C LEU A 299 -10.97 3.58 0.65
N CYS A 300 -11.43 4.45 1.55
CA CYS A 300 -11.40 5.89 1.32
C CYS A 300 -9.97 6.42 1.14
N ALA A 301 -9.03 5.94 1.94
CA ALA A 301 -7.61 6.31 1.85
C ALA A 301 -6.97 5.85 0.53
N SER A 302 -7.34 4.68 0.01
CA SER A 302 -6.83 4.16 -1.26
C SER A 302 -7.29 4.99 -2.45
N LEU A 303 -8.55 5.47 -2.44
CA LEU A 303 -9.08 6.37 -3.47
C LEU A 303 -8.35 7.72 -3.44
N LEU A 304 -8.13 8.29 -2.25
CA LEU A 304 -7.35 9.51 -2.10
C LEU A 304 -5.91 9.32 -2.61
N MET A 305 -5.28 8.19 -2.28
CA MET A 305 -3.92 7.91 -2.71
C MET A 305 -3.83 7.70 -4.23
N ALA A 306 -4.79 7.01 -4.83
CA ALA A 306 -4.89 6.86 -6.28
C ALA A 306 -5.08 8.21 -6.98
N LEU A 307 -5.88 9.12 -6.40
CA LEU A 307 -6.02 10.49 -6.91
C LEU A 307 -4.68 11.23 -6.91
N LEU A 308 -3.88 11.12 -5.85
CA LEU A 308 -2.57 11.75 -5.80
C LEU A 308 -1.57 11.14 -6.80
N TYR A 309 -1.65 9.83 -7.05
CA TYR A 309 -0.84 9.17 -8.08
C TYR A 309 -1.21 9.68 -9.48
N LEU A 310 -2.49 9.59 -9.83
CA LEU A 310 -2.99 10.00 -11.14
C LEU A 310 -2.77 11.49 -11.37
N GLY A 311 -3.06 12.32 -10.37
CA GLY A 311 -2.79 13.75 -10.41
C GLY A 311 -1.30 14.09 -10.51
N GLY A 312 -0.44 13.33 -9.84
CA GLY A 312 1.02 13.44 -9.95
C GLY A 312 1.54 13.10 -11.34
N GLU A 313 1.02 12.02 -11.96
CA GLU A 313 1.31 11.65 -13.34
C GLU A 313 0.83 12.72 -14.33
N THR A 314 -0.38 13.25 -14.11
CA THR A 314 -0.95 14.33 -14.94
C THR A 314 -0.10 15.61 -14.85
N ALA A 315 0.33 15.97 -13.63
CA ALA A 315 1.22 17.11 -13.41
C ALA A 315 2.62 16.88 -14.02
N GLN A 316 3.15 15.66 -13.93
CA GLN A 316 4.39 15.28 -14.61
C GLN A 316 4.31 15.48 -16.13
N MET A 317 3.21 15.04 -16.76
CA MET A 317 3.03 15.18 -18.20
C MET A 317 2.75 16.62 -18.63
N ALA A 318 1.87 17.33 -17.93
CA ALA A 318 1.44 18.68 -18.31
C ALA A 318 2.50 19.76 -18.02
N MET A 319 3.31 19.56 -16.98
CA MET A 319 4.25 20.57 -16.48
C MET A 319 5.72 20.14 -16.57
N ASN A 320 6.02 19.02 -17.24
CA ASN A 320 7.37 18.46 -17.36
C ASN A 320 8.08 18.29 -16.01
N LEU A 321 7.32 17.94 -14.97
CA LEU A 321 7.85 17.75 -13.63
C LEU A 321 8.52 16.37 -13.50
N PRO A 322 9.58 16.23 -12.67
CA PRO A 322 10.19 14.92 -12.45
C PRO A 322 9.24 13.93 -11.76
N GLN A 323 9.33 12.65 -12.11
CA GLN A 323 8.57 11.56 -11.45
C GLN A 323 8.79 11.51 -9.93
N ALA A 324 9.95 12.01 -9.46
CA ALA A 324 10.29 12.12 -8.05
C ALA A 324 9.26 12.93 -7.24
N ILE A 325 8.49 13.81 -7.87
CA ILE A 325 7.43 14.58 -7.20
C ILE A 325 6.36 13.65 -6.64
N THR A 326 5.88 12.67 -7.42
CA THR A 326 4.87 11.72 -6.94
C THR A 326 5.36 11.01 -5.69
N GLN A 327 6.60 10.51 -5.67
CA GLN A 327 7.21 9.85 -4.50
C GLN A 327 7.33 10.79 -3.29
N LEU A 328 7.69 12.06 -3.54
CA LEU A 328 7.79 13.07 -2.49
C LEU A 328 6.43 13.30 -1.81
N PHE A 329 5.34 13.39 -2.58
CA PHE A 329 3.98 13.53 -2.03
C PHE A 329 3.60 12.35 -1.12
N GLN A 330 4.00 11.12 -1.46
CA GLN A 330 3.75 9.94 -0.60
C GLN A 330 4.51 10.02 0.72
N GLY A 331 5.79 10.41 0.64
CA GLY A 331 6.64 10.59 1.82
C GLY A 331 6.11 11.71 2.72
N MET A 332 5.69 12.83 2.13
CA MET A 332 5.07 13.95 2.84
C MET A 332 3.75 13.54 3.50
N MET A 333 2.88 12.82 2.79
CA MET A 333 1.63 12.31 3.35
C MET A 333 1.88 11.42 4.56
N LEU A 334 2.79 10.44 4.45
CA LEU A 334 3.13 9.56 5.55
C LEU A 334 3.72 10.35 6.73
N PHE A 335 4.65 11.26 6.45
CA PHE A 335 5.28 12.09 7.47
C PHE A 335 4.26 12.95 8.23
N PHE A 336 3.40 13.68 7.52
CA PHE A 336 2.37 14.51 8.14
C PHE A 336 1.32 13.70 8.85
N LEU A 337 0.96 12.51 8.35
CA LEU A 337 0.05 11.59 9.03
C LEU A 337 0.62 11.15 10.37
N LEU A 338 1.87 10.67 10.38
CA LEU A 338 2.55 10.26 11.61
C LEU A 338 2.69 11.44 12.58
N ALA A 339 3.03 12.63 12.08
CA ALA A 339 3.13 13.85 12.89
C ALA A 339 1.77 14.28 13.48
N CYS A 340 0.69 14.19 12.70
CA CYS A 340 -0.67 14.51 13.15
C CYS A 340 -1.20 13.46 14.14
N ASP A 341 -0.83 12.20 13.98
CA ASP A 341 -1.24 11.13 14.90
C ASP A 341 -0.64 11.32 16.30
N VAL A 342 0.51 11.99 16.44
CA VAL A 342 1.02 12.43 17.74
C VAL A 342 0.00 13.32 18.46
N LEU A 343 -0.78 14.15 17.75
CA LEU A 343 -1.79 15.05 18.34
C LEU A 343 -3.02 14.30 18.90
N ILE A 344 -3.20 13.03 18.52
CA ILE A 344 -4.25 12.16 19.05
C ILE A 344 -3.89 11.72 20.47
N LEU A 345 -2.63 11.36 20.68
CA LEU A 345 -2.12 10.85 21.96
C LEU A 345 -1.60 11.96 22.87
N TYR A 346 -1.15 13.08 22.31
CA TYR A 346 -0.54 14.18 23.05
C TYR A 346 -1.30 15.49 22.84
N ARG A 347 -1.36 16.34 23.88
CA ARG A 347 -1.80 17.73 23.75
C ARG A 347 -0.57 18.62 23.63
N PRO A 348 -0.42 19.40 22.55
CA PRO A 348 0.58 20.44 22.52
C PRO A 348 0.16 21.53 23.50
N ARG A 349 0.94 21.72 24.57
CA ARG A 349 0.86 22.93 25.40
C ARG A 349 1.99 23.87 25.00
N LEU A 350 1.61 25.04 24.47
CA LEU A 350 2.52 26.17 24.37
C LEU A 350 2.68 26.77 25.78
N LYS A 351 3.86 26.62 26.38
CA LYS A 351 4.19 27.39 27.58
C LYS A 351 4.66 28.78 27.13
N TRP A 352 3.72 29.72 27.05
CA TRP A 352 3.99 31.12 26.65
C TRP A 352 4.90 31.87 27.64
N LYS A 353 4.98 31.43 28.90
CA LYS A 353 5.82 32.10 29.92
C LYS A 353 7.19 31.45 30.04
N TRP A 354 8.21 32.18 29.57
CA TRP A 354 9.62 32.01 29.97
C TRP A 354 9.71 32.07 31.50
N THR A 355 9.67 30.92 32.16
CA THR A 355 10.00 30.86 33.59
C THR A 355 11.51 30.86 33.67
N LYS A 356 12.10 32.02 34.01
CA LYS A 356 13.51 32.08 34.43
C LYS A 356 13.67 31.02 35.53
N ARG A 357 14.53 30.04 35.27
CA ARG A 357 14.96 29.07 36.27
C ARG A 357 15.72 29.89 37.32
N THR A 358 15.07 30.26 38.42
CA THR A 358 15.79 30.75 39.60
C THR A 358 16.58 29.57 40.12
N ALA A 359 17.89 29.62 39.94
CA ALA A 359 18.82 28.74 40.63
C ALA A 359 18.72 29.07 42.12
N THR A 360 17.89 28.32 42.86
CA THR A 360 18.00 28.27 44.31
C THR A 360 19.24 27.43 44.64
N GLN A 361 20.32 28.16 44.92
CA GLN A 361 21.35 27.71 45.84
C GLN A 361 20.66 27.45 47.19
N ASP A 362 20.33 26.19 47.45
CA ASP A 362 20.22 25.69 48.82
C ASP A 362 21.22 24.53 48.94
N ALA A 363 22.48 24.93 48.97
CA ALA A 363 23.53 24.18 49.65
C ALA A 363 23.89 25.01 50.89
N LEU A 364 23.85 24.36 52.06
CA LEU A 364 24.32 24.81 53.37
C LEU A 364 23.31 25.57 54.26
N ALA A 365 22.52 24.80 55.02
CA ALA A 365 22.32 25.00 56.45
C ALA A 365 22.05 23.64 57.11
#